data_AF-A0A6V7JKK4-F1
#
_entry.id   AF-A0A6V7JKK4-F1
#
_cell.length_a   1.000
_cell.length_b   1.000
_cell.length_c   1.000
_cell.angle_alpha   90.00
_cell.angle_beta   90.00
_cell.angle_gamma   90.00
#
_symmetry.space_group_name_H-M   'P 1'
#
loop_
_entity.id
_entity.type
_entity.pdbx_description
1 polymer ?
#
loop_
_entity_poly.entity_id
_entity_poly.type
_entity_poly.pdbx_seq_one_letter_code
_entity_poly.pdbx_strand_id
1 'polypeptide(L)'
;VNNCMIIIKIKSRKIFELSKAELSRDPMVRRAVSEQTTQWTQLAERQRREERDFVRTHLEERRIYLRKLCVAAQTSQMKQLVARHEREIKEMNAKQARSSVESMREVMNDKSLKTRQIKEGRLREKQQNNTKKFMEERKMAQIMQNREKEKLKMIHNEQLEELQKEMNM
;
A
#
# COMPACT_ATOMS: atom_id res chain seq x y z
N VAL A 1 -42.15 -7.45 18.70
CA VAL A 1 -43.59 -7.88 18.68
C VAL A 1 -44.03 -8.52 20.01
N ASN A 2 -43.25 -9.44 20.62
CA ASN A 2 -43.63 -10.07 21.91
C ASN A 2 -43.73 -9.12 23.12
N ASN A 3 -42.95 -8.03 23.16
CA ASN A 3 -42.94 -7.09 24.29
C ASN A 3 -44.23 -6.27 24.42
N CYS A 4 -44.87 -5.89 23.31
CA CYS A 4 -46.20 -5.26 23.37
C CYS A 4 -47.29 -6.26 23.74
N MET A 5 -47.13 -7.54 23.37
CA MET A 5 -48.14 -8.56 23.64
C MET A 5 -48.29 -8.88 25.12
N ILE A 6 -47.24 -8.85 25.96
CA ILE A 6 -47.37 -9.11 27.41
C ILE A 6 -48.19 -8.00 28.09
N ILE A 7 -47.92 -6.72 27.75
CA ILE A 7 -48.71 -5.58 28.22
C ILE A 7 -50.16 -5.70 27.73
N ILE A 8 -50.36 -6.10 26.46
CA ILE A 8 -51.70 -6.32 25.89
C ILE A 8 -52.41 -7.52 26.56
N LYS A 9 -51.71 -8.59 26.93
CA LYS A 9 -52.30 -9.80 27.54
C LYS A 9 -52.67 -9.59 29.01
N ILE A 10 -51.86 -8.80 29.73
CA ILE A 10 -52.23 -8.25 31.05
C ILE A 10 -53.43 -7.31 30.89
N LYS A 11 -53.50 -6.54 29.79
CA LYS A 11 -54.70 -5.77 29.45
C LYS A 11 -55.95 -6.62 29.20
N SER A 12 -55.85 -7.77 28.53
CA SER A 12 -57.04 -8.49 28.06
C SER A 12 -57.71 -9.42 29.08
N ARG A 13 -57.04 -9.85 30.15
CA ARG A 13 -57.60 -10.87 31.07
C ARG A 13 -58.15 -10.36 32.40
N LYS A 14 -57.90 -9.10 32.76
CA LYS A 14 -58.40 -8.52 34.03
C LYS A 14 -58.88 -7.05 33.95
N ILE A 15 -58.79 -6.42 32.77
CA ILE A 15 -59.23 -5.04 32.53
C ILE A 15 -60.52 -5.04 31.73
N PHE A 16 -61.62 -5.36 32.37
CA PHE A 16 -62.91 -4.83 31.88
C PHE A 16 -63.50 -3.79 32.82
N GLU A 17 -62.88 -3.52 33.98
CA GLU A 17 -63.47 -2.61 34.99
C GLU A 17 -62.48 -1.66 35.71
N LEU A 18 -61.16 -1.78 35.55
CA LEU A 18 -60.19 -0.93 36.27
C LEU A 18 -59.71 0.26 35.42
N SER A 19 -59.69 1.45 36.03
CA SER A 19 -59.21 2.68 35.41
C SER A 19 -57.69 2.65 35.18
N LYS A 20 -57.19 3.41 34.20
CA LYS A 20 -55.75 3.56 33.91
C LYS A 20 -54.91 3.93 35.15
N ALA A 21 -55.51 4.63 36.11
CA ALA A 21 -54.88 5.05 37.37
C ALA A 21 -54.82 3.95 38.43
N GLU A 22 -55.69 2.94 38.38
CA GLU A 22 -55.65 1.76 39.27
C GLU A 22 -54.65 0.74 38.73
N LEU A 23 -54.61 0.57 37.42
CA LEU A 23 -53.65 -0.27 36.71
C LEU A 23 -52.20 0.19 36.85
N SER A 24 -51.95 1.51 36.88
CA SER A 24 -50.60 2.03 37.11
C SER A 24 -50.12 1.81 38.55
N ARG A 25 -51.05 1.61 39.50
CA ARG A 25 -50.78 1.33 40.91
C ARG A 25 -50.67 -0.17 41.21
N ASP A 26 -51.13 -1.04 40.32
CA ASP A 26 -51.04 -2.50 40.45
C ASP A 26 -49.57 -2.96 40.55
N PRO A 27 -49.17 -3.61 41.67
CA PRO A 27 -47.82 -4.12 41.85
C PRO A 27 -47.37 -5.12 40.77
N MET A 28 -48.28 -5.92 40.21
CA MET A 28 -47.95 -6.87 39.13
C MET A 28 -47.63 -6.14 37.83
N VAL A 29 -48.40 -5.10 37.50
CA VAL A 29 -48.16 -4.26 36.31
C VAL A 29 -46.84 -3.51 36.45
N ARG A 30 -46.57 -2.91 37.62
CA ARG A 30 -45.30 -2.22 37.90
C ARG A 30 -44.10 -3.16 37.81
N ARG A 31 -44.20 -4.38 38.35
CA ARG A 31 -43.14 -5.40 38.25
C ARG A 31 -42.89 -5.80 36.79
N ALA A 32 -43.95 -6.08 36.03
CA ALA A 32 -43.83 -6.46 34.62
C ALA A 32 -43.21 -5.35 33.76
N VAL A 33 -43.61 -4.08 33.98
CA VAL A 33 -43.00 -2.93 33.29
C VAL A 33 -41.53 -2.76 33.67
N SER A 34 -41.19 -2.91 34.96
CA SER A 34 -39.79 -2.84 35.41
C SER A 34 -38.94 -3.94 34.77
N GLU A 35 -39.41 -5.18 34.78
CA GLU A 35 -38.71 -6.32 34.19
C GLU A 35 -38.51 -6.14 32.68
N GLN A 36 -39.56 -5.71 31.96
CA GLN A 36 -39.45 -5.40 30.54
C GLN A 36 -38.48 -4.25 30.27
N THR A 37 -38.49 -3.20 31.09
CA THR A 37 -37.53 -2.08 30.95
C THR A 37 -36.10 -2.58 31.11
N THR A 38 -35.84 -3.47 32.08
CA THR A 38 -34.54 -4.13 32.26
C THR A 38 -34.16 -4.98 31.05
N GLN A 39 -35.05 -5.84 30.56
CA GLN A 39 -34.80 -6.69 29.38
C GLN A 39 -34.49 -5.85 28.13
N TRP A 40 -35.25 -4.78 27.89
CA TRP A 40 -35.00 -3.87 26.78
C TRP A 40 -33.66 -3.13 26.90
N THR A 41 -33.32 -2.68 28.11
CA THR A 41 -32.04 -2.00 28.36
C THR A 41 -30.87 -2.94 28.11
N GLN A 42 -30.95 -4.19 28.59
CA GLN A 42 -29.94 -5.22 28.34
C GLN A 42 -29.80 -5.56 26.85
N LEU A 43 -30.92 -5.67 26.12
CA LEU A 43 -30.90 -5.91 24.68
C LEU A 43 -30.26 -4.73 23.93
N ALA A 44 -30.64 -3.49 24.24
CA ALA A 44 -30.08 -2.29 23.61
C ALA A 44 -28.58 -2.14 23.91
N GLU A 45 -28.13 -2.48 25.12
CA GLU A 45 -26.71 -2.53 25.45
C GLU A 45 -25.95 -3.61 24.69
N ARG A 46 -26.54 -4.81 24.57
CA ARG A 46 -25.95 -5.91 23.81
C ARG A 46 -25.82 -5.53 22.33
N GLN A 47 -26.87 -5.01 21.72
CA GLN A 47 -26.85 -4.55 20.33
C GLN A 47 -25.79 -3.46 20.12
N ARG A 48 -25.69 -2.48 21.03
CA ARG A 48 -24.64 -1.45 20.96
C ARG A 48 -23.23 -2.03 21.12
N ARG A 49 -23.04 -3.08 21.91
CA ARG A 49 -21.74 -3.79 22.02
C ARG A 49 -21.42 -4.50 20.72
N GLU A 50 -22.35 -5.30 20.21
CA GLU A 50 -22.19 -6.05 18.96
C GLU A 50 -21.88 -5.14 17.78
N GLU A 51 -22.58 -4.01 17.64
CA GLU A 51 -22.31 -3.00 16.59
C GLU A 51 -20.90 -2.40 16.72
N ARG A 52 -20.49 -2.01 17.94
CA ARG A 52 -19.13 -1.47 18.16
C ARG A 52 -18.05 -2.50 17.83
N ASP A 53 -18.25 -3.75 18.21
CA ASP A 53 -17.27 -4.81 17.96
C ASP A 53 -17.22 -5.16 16.47
N PHE A 54 -18.36 -5.17 15.78
CA PHE A 54 -18.44 -5.35 14.33
C PHE A 54 -17.69 -4.24 13.57
N VAL A 55 -17.95 -2.98 13.90
CA VAL A 55 -17.25 -1.84 13.30
C VAL A 55 -15.75 -1.92 13.55
N ARG A 56 -15.33 -2.26 14.77
CA ARG A 56 -13.91 -2.41 15.11
C ARG A 56 -13.23 -3.50 14.29
N THR A 57 -13.85 -4.68 14.19
CA THR A 57 -13.33 -5.78 13.38
C THR A 57 -13.17 -5.38 11.93
N HIS A 58 -14.19 -4.74 11.33
CA HIS A 58 -14.11 -4.31 9.94
C HIS A 58 -13.07 -3.23 9.68
N LEU A 59 -12.88 -2.30 10.62
CA LEU A 59 -11.80 -1.32 10.51
C LEU A 59 -10.43 -1.99 10.52
N GLU A 60 -10.21 -2.97 11.40
CA GLU A 60 -8.94 -3.70 11.47
C GLU A 60 -8.71 -4.57 10.21
N GLU A 61 -9.73 -5.28 9.73
CA GLU A 61 -9.67 -6.04 8.48
C GLU A 61 -9.33 -5.16 7.28
N ARG A 62 -10.04 -4.03 7.14
CA ARG A 62 -9.77 -3.04 6.09
C ARG A 62 -8.35 -2.52 6.21
N ARG A 63 -7.88 -2.30 7.44
CA ARG A 63 -6.53 -1.81 7.69
C ARG A 63 -5.47 -2.80 7.22
N ILE A 64 -5.59 -4.06 7.62
CA ILE A 64 -4.68 -5.14 7.17
C ILE A 64 -4.68 -5.25 5.65
N TYR A 65 -5.86 -5.18 5.02
CA TYR A 65 -6.00 -5.30 3.58
C TYR A 65 -5.36 -4.15 2.81
N LEU A 66 -5.59 -2.90 3.23
CA LEU A 66 -4.99 -1.71 2.61
C LEU A 66 -3.46 -1.75 2.70
N ARG A 67 -2.92 -2.12 3.87
CA ARG A 67 -1.46 -2.29 4.03
C ARG A 67 -0.91 -3.36 3.09
N LYS A 68 -1.60 -4.49 2.94
CA LYS A 68 -1.20 -5.56 2.03
C LYS A 68 -1.16 -5.08 0.57
N LEU A 69 -2.17 -4.35 0.13
CA LEU A 69 -2.22 -3.77 -1.22
C LEU A 69 -1.09 -2.76 -1.45
N CYS A 70 -0.84 -1.90 -0.47
CA CYS A 70 0.25 -0.92 -0.52
C CYS A 70 1.60 -1.63 -0.71
N VAL A 71 1.93 -2.60 0.14
CA VAL A 71 3.20 -3.36 0.05
C VAL A 71 3.31 -4.13 -1.28
N ALA A 72 2.21 -4.69 -1.79
CA ALA A 72 2.20 -5.37 -3.08
C ALA A 72 2.51 -4.40 -4.24
N ALA A 73 1.90 -3.20 -4.22
CA ALA A 73 2.18 -2.16 -5.21
C ALA A 73 3.64 -1.69 -5.14
N GLN A 74 4.16 -1.44 -3.94
CA GLN A 74 5.56 -1.05 -3.71
C GLN A 74 6.55 -2.11 -4.22
N THR A 75 6.26 -3.39 -3.95
CA THR A 75 7.05 -4.51 -4.47
C THR A 75 7.05 -4.53 -6.00
N SER A 76 5.90 -4.30 -6.63
CA SER A 76 5.77 -4.22 -8.09
C SER A 76 6.59 -3.05 -8.66
N GLN A 77 6.51 -1.88 -8.06
CA GLN A 77 7.28 -0.69 -8.47
C GLN A 77 8.80 -0.94 -8.37
N MET A 78 9.27 -1.59 -7.30
CA MET A 78 10.69 -1.95 -7.17
C MET A 78 11.14 -2.92 -8.27
N LYS A 79 10.32 -3.95 -8.57
CA LYS A 79 10.61 -4.89 -9.67
C LYS A 79 10.68 -4.19 -11.02
N GLN A 80 9.74 -3.27 -11.30
CA GLN A 80 9.75 -2.49 -12.54
C GLN A 80 10.99 -1.59 -12.65
N LEU A 81 11.41 -0.97 -11.54
CA LEU A 81 12.62 -0.16 -11.51
C LEU A 81 13.87 -1.00 -11.81
N VAL A 82 14.00 -2.17 -11.18
CA VAL A 82 15.12 -3.11 -11.45
C VAL A 82 15.13 -3.54 -12.91
N ALA A 83 13.98 -3.92 -13.47
CA ALA A 83 13.87 -4.28 -14.89
C ALA A 83 14.20 -3.12 -15.84
N ARG A 84 13.96 -1.86 -15.44
CA ARG A 84 14.40 -0.69 -16.20
C ARG A 84 15.92 -0.56 -16.15
N HIS A 85 16.52 -0.65 -14.96
CA HIS A 85 17.96 -0.57 -14.75
C HIS A 85 18.73 -1.62 -15.55
N GLU A 86 18.22 -2.85 -15.62
CA GLU A 86 18.80 -3.93 -16.43
C GLU A 86 18.79 -3.61 -17.93
N ARG A 87 17.69 -3.03 -18.44
CA ARG A 87 17.58 -2.59 -19.83
C ARG A 87 18.54 -1.47 -20.16
N GLU A 88 18.66 -0.47 -19.28
CA GLU A 88 19.59 0.65 -19.43
C GLU A 88 21.05 0.17 -19.48
N ILE A 89 21.45 -0.77 -18.62
CA ILE A 89 22.79 -1.37 -18.63
C ILE A 89 23.03 -2.11 -19.96
N LYS A 90 22.06 -2.91 -20.41
CA LYS A 90 22.17 -3.63 -21.68
C LYS A 90 22.34 -2.67 -22.86
N GLU A 91 21.57 -1.58 -22.88
CA GLU A 91 21.66 -0.55 -23.92
C GLU A 91 23.02 0.18 -23.87
N MET A 92 23.51 0.52 -22.69
CA MET A 92 24.82 1.13 -22.49
C MET A 92 25.94 0.23 -23.02
N ASN A 93 25.96 -1.06 -22.64
CA ASN A 93 26.94 -2.01 -23.15
C ASN A 93 26.91 -2.11 -24.68
N ALA A 94 25.70 -2.10 -25.27
CA ALA A 94 25.56 -2.10 -26.72
C ALA A 94 26.08 -0.81 -27.38
N LYS A 95 25.86 0.36 -26.74
CA LYS A 95 26.43 1.65 -27.18
C LYS A 95 27.95 1.66 -27.10
N GLN A 96 28.52 1.12 -26.02
CA GLN A 96 29.97 1.02 -25.83
C GLN A 96 30.60 0.13 -26.90
N ALA A 97 30.03 -1.05 -27.18
CA ALA A 97 30.49 -1.94 -28.24
C ALA A 97 30.46 -1.28 -29.62
N ARG A 98 29.36 -0.57 -29.97
CA ARG A 98 29.27 0.19 -31.22
C ARG A 98 30.33 1.28 -31.31
N SER A 99 30.51 2.05 -30.23
CA SER A 99 31.52 3.11 -30.18
C SER A 99 32.94 2.57 -30.35
N SER A 100 33.26 1.39 -29.80
CA SER A 100 34.56 0.73 -30.03
C SER A 100 34.76 0.35 -31.50
N VAL A 101 33.74 -0.21 -32.15
CA VAL A 101 33.80 -0.58 -33.58
C VAL A 101 33.96 0.66 -34.46
N GLU A 102 33.19 1.70 -34.19
CA GLU A 102 33.26 2.97 -34.91
C GLU A 102 34.65 3.63 -34.74
N SER A 103 35.17 3.66 -33.51
CA SER A 103 36.51 4.19 -33.24
C SER A 103 37.61 3.40 -33.96
N MET A 104 37.48 2.07 -34.09
CA MET A 104 38.40 1.26 -34.91
C MET A 104 38.31 1.65 -36.38
N ARG A 105 37.10 1.77 -36.91
CA ARG A 105 36.84 2.12 -38.31
C ARG A 105 37.38 3.52 -38.64
N GLU A 106 37.20 4.50 -37.75
CA GLU A 106 37.75 5.86 -37.89
C GLU A 106 39.27 5.85 -38.05
N VAL A 107 40.00 5.17 -37.15
CA VAL A 107 41.47 5.10 -37.21
C VAL A 107 41.95 4.40 -38.48
N MET A 108 41.26 3.35 -38.92
CA MET A 108 41.63 2.62 -40.14
C MET A 108 41.40 3.45 -41.41
N ASN A 109 40.34 4.25 -41.45
CA ASN A 109 39.97 5.08 -42.59
C ASN A 109 40.67 6.44 -42.61
N ASP A 110 41.35 6.82 -41.52
CA ASP A 110 42.11 8.06 -41.46
C ASP A 110 43.32 8.01 -42.42
N LYS A 111 43.25 8.85 -43.46
CA LYS A 111 44.28 8.97 -44.50
C LYS A 111 45.51 9.76 -44.02
N SER A 112 45.42 10.49 -42.92
CA SER A 112 46.55 11.23 -42.35
C SER A 112 47.56 10.30 -41.66
N LEU A 113 47.13 9.12 -41.21
CA LEU A 113 47.97 8.11 -40.58
C LEU A 113 48.65 7.23 -41.64
N LYS A 114 49.86 7.65 -42.06
CA LYS A 114 50.54 7.08 -43.24
C LYS A 114 51.13 5.68 -43.06
N THR A 115 51.42 5.24 -41.83
CA THR A 115 52.04 3.93 -41.57
C THR A 115 51.19 3.06 -40.65
N ARG A 116 51.35 1.74 -40.79
CA ARG A 116 50.66 0.75 -39.93
C ARG A 116 50.98 0.96 -38.45
N GLN A 117 52.24 1.25 -38.13
CA GLN A 117 52.69 1.50 -36.76
C GLN A 117 52.02 2.72 -36.12
N ILE A 118 51.85 3.80 -36.89
CA ILE A 118 51.15 5.02 -36.41
C ILE A 118 49.66 4.70 -36.19
N LYS A 119 49.01 3.97 -37.11
CA LYS A 119 47.61 3.53 -36.93
C LYS A 119 47.43 2.65 -35.69
N GLU A 120 48.32 1.67 -35.48
CA GLU A 120 48.31 0.83 -34.29
C GLU A 120 48.52 1.63 -33.00
N GLY A 121 49.45 2.60 -33.01
CA GLY A 121 49.67 3.51 -31.88
C GLY A 121 48.42 4.32 -31.54
N ARG A 122 47.79 4.92 -32.55
CA ARG A 122 46.55 5.70 -32.39
C ARG A 122 45.38 4.83 -31.92
N LEU A 123 45.29 3.60 -32.43
CA LEU A 123 44.26 2.65 -32.01
C LEU A 123 44.40 2.28 -30.53
N ARG A 124 45.63 1.99 -30.05
CA ARG A 124 45.90 1.71 -28.64
C ARG A 124 45.52 2.88 -27.73
N GLU A 125 45.87 4.10 -28.11
CA GLU A 125 45.50 5.31 -27.37
C GLU A 125 43.96 5.47 -27.29
N LYS A 126 43.26 5.33 -28.43
CA LYS A 126 41.80 5.38 -28.47
C LYS A 126 41.15 4.28 -27.63
N GLN A 127 41.68 3.07 -27.65
CA GLN A 127 41.17 1.95 -26.85
C GLN A 127 41.34 2.20 -25.35
N GLN A 128 42.49 2.75 -24.94
CA GLN A 128 42.72 3.14 -23.54
C GLN A 128 41.73 4.23 -23.09
N ASN A 129 41.54 5.27 -23.92
CA ASN A 129 40.60 6.35 -23.64
C ASN A 129 39.15 5.85 -23.56
N ASN A 130 38.73 4.98 -24.48
CA ASN A 130 37.40 4.37 -24.46
C ASN A 130 37.18 3.52 -23.21
N THR A 131 38.17 2.72 -22.81
CA THR A 131 38.10 1.91 -21.58
C THR A 131 37.89 2.80 -20.35
N LYS A 132 38.65 3.90 -20.23
CA LYS A 132 38.49 4.85 -19.14
C LYS A 132 37.09 5.47 -19.13
N LYS A 133 36.60 5.90 -20.31
CA LYS A 133 35.26 6.48 -20.47
C LYS A 133 34.17 5.50 -20.05
N PHE A 134 34.24 4.25 -20.51
CA PHE A 134 33.24 3.22 -20.22
C PHE A 134 33.17 2.86 -18.74
N MET A 135 34.32 2.84 -18.06
CA MET A 135 34.37 2.63 -16.61
C MET A 135 33.68 3.77 -15.85
N GLU A 136 33.88 5.02 -16.26
CA GLU A 136 33.22 6.16 -15.62
C GLU A 136 31.72 6.19 -15.91
N GLU A 137 31.29 5.89 -17.13
CA GLU A 137 29.86 5.75 -17.48
C GLU A 137 29.17 4.68 -16.61
N ARG A 138 29.81 3.52 -16.43
CA ARG A 138 29.28 2.45 -15.59
C ARG A 138 29.21 2.86 -14.12
N LYS A 139 30.23 3.54 -13.62
CA LYS A 139 30.26 4.07 -12.24
C LYS A 139 29.12 5.08 -12.03
N MET A 140 28.94 6.01 -12.95
CA MET A 140 27.86 7.01 -12.87
C MET A 140 26.48 6.37 -12.94
N ALA A 141 26.28 5.40 -13.83
CA ALA A 141 25.03 4.66 -13.89
C ALA A 141 24.74 3.92 -12.57
N GLN A 142 25.73 3.26 -11.96
CA GLN A 142 25.54 2.60 -10.68
C GLN A 142 25.14 3.58 -9.57
N ILE A 143 25.77 4.76 -9.52
CA ILE A 143 25.44 5.81 -8.55
C ILE A 143 24.00 6.30 -8.76
N MET A 144 23.60 6.55 -10.01
CA MET A 144 22.26 7.01 -10.35
C MET A 144 21.20 5.95 -10.00
N GLN A 145 21.42 4.69 -10.37
CA GLN A 145 20.51 3.59 -10.05
C GLN A 145 20.34 3.40 -8.54
N ASN A 146 21.42 3.52 -7.76
CA ASN A 146 21.33 3.45 -6.30
C ASN A 146 20.54 4.64 -5.73
N ARG A 147 20.77 5.86 -6.20
CA ARG A 147 20.01 7.05 -5.78
C ARG A 147 18.52 6.91 -6.09
N GLU A 148 18.18 6.39 -7.26
CA GLU A 148 16.78 6.15 -7.64
C GLU A 148 16.11 5.10 -6.75
N LYS A 149 16.82 4.01 -6.41
CA LYS A 149 16.31 2.98 -5.48
C LYS A 149 16.08 3.55 -4.09
N GLU A 150 17.03 4.31 -3.56
CA GLU A 150 16.87 4.93 -2.23
C GLU A 150 15.75 5.97 -2.21
N LYS A 151 15.63 6.79 -3.25
CA LYS A 151 14.50 7.71 -3.40
C LYS A 151 13.15 6.98 -3.41
N LEU A 152 13.06 5.88 -4.16
CA LEU A 152 11.83 5.08 -4.19
C LEU A 152 11.50 4.47 -2.83
N LYS A 153 12.50 3.95 -2.10
CA LYS A 153 12.30 3.43 -0.74
C LYS A 153 11.83 4.51 0.24
N MET A 154 12.38 5.73 0.17
CA MET A 154 11.91 6.83 1.00
C MET A 154 10.42 7.13 0.75
N ILE A 155 10.02 7.22 -0.52
CA ILE A 155 8.61 7.41 -0.90
C ILE A 155 7.75 6.25 -0.38
N HIS A 156 8.23 5.00 -0.46
CA HIS A 156 7.51 3.84 0.05
C HIS A 156 7.31 3.88 1.57
N ASN A 157 8.32 4.33 2.31
CA ASN A 157 8.22 4.50 3.76
C ASN A 157 7.22 5.62 4.10
N GLU A 158 7.30 6.77 3.44
CA GLU A 158 6.35 7.88 3.63
C GLU A 158 4.90 7.44 3.36
N GLN A 159 4.68 6.68 2.28
CA GLN A 159 3.35 6.13 1.95
C GLN A 159 2.81 5.19 3.03
N LEU A 160 3.67 4.35 3.63
CA LEU A 160 3.27 3.45 4.70
C LEU A 160 3.01 4.20 6.01
N GLU A 161 3.81 5.21 6.33
CA GLU A 161 3.60 6.07 7.48
C GLU A 161 2.29 6.85 7.37
N GLU A 162 2.01 7.44 6.20
CA GLU A 162 0.78 8.19 5.96
C GLU A 162 -0.44 7.27 6.05
N LEU A 163 -0.37 6.09 5.44
CA LEU A 163 -1.41 5.07 5.57
C LEU A 163 -1.65 4.68 7.03
N GLN A 164 -0.57 4.52 7.82
CA GLN A 164 -0.69 4.21 9.24
C GLN A 164 -1.33 5.34 10.05
N LYS A 165 -1.07 6.62 9.71
CA LYS A 165 -1.75 7.76 10.34
C LYS A 165 -3.24 7.75 10.02
N GLU A 166 -3.62 7.61 8.75
CA GLU A 166 -5.03 7.55 8.33
C GLU A 166 -5.81 6.40 8.99
N MET A 167 -5.14 5.27 9.27
CA MET A 167 -5.73 4.12 9.93
C MET A 167 -5.87 4.25 11.45
N ASN A 168 -5.06 5.12 12.07
CA ASN A 168 -5.03 5.30 13.52
C ASN A 168 -5.88 6.51 13.97
N MET A 169 -6.34 7.34 13.02
CA MET A 169 -7.40 8.34 13.22
C MET A 169 -8.77 7.68 13.20
#